data_AF-A0A1H9H8J2-F1
#
_entry.id   AF-A0A1H9H8J2-F1
#
_cell.length_a   1.000
_cell.length_b   1.000
_cell.length_c   1.000
_cell.angle_alpha   90.00
_cell.angle_beta   90.00
_cell.angle_gamma   90.00
#
_symmetry.space_group_name_H-M   'P 1'
#
loop_
_entity.id
_entity.type
_entity.pdbx_description
1 polymer ?
#
loop_
_entity_poly.entity_id
_entity_poly.type
_entity_poly.pdbx_seq_one_letter_code
_entity_poly.pdbx_strand_id
1 'polypeptide(L)'
;MMLVALPNTALAQENSPIPLQEINAPLAESGSSGERYFGDLLIHYAIDPTGKVVLCTLYLSTVLVGVESLTATNPVYQFDLKSGASTANGNLSIYLNFSPQVSTLKADLTYTVKENNTSFPYKGDLIGWYIYN
;
A
#
# COMPACT_ATOMS: atom_id res chain seq x y z
N MET A 1 8.09 -61.45 -30.49
CA MET A 1 7.42 -60.92 -29.29
C MET A 1 8.25 -59.74 -28.82
N MET A 2 7.83 -58.53 -29.18
CA MET A 2 8.47 -57.26 -28.77
C MET A 2 8.13 -56.99 -27.31
N LEU A 3 9.10 -56.58 -26.50
CA LEU A 3 8.85 -55.91 -25.23
C LEU A 3 9.72 -54.65 -25.17
N VAL A 4 8.99 -53.57 -24.96
CA VAL A 4 9.31 -52.18 -25.25
C VAL A 4 10.16 -51.61 -24.10
N ALA A 5 11.24 -50.91 -24.44
CA ALA A 5 11.95 -50.06 -23.49
C ALA A 5 11.07 -48.83 -23.18
N LEU A 6 10.72 -48.64 -21.91
CA LEU A 6 10.02 -47.45 -21.43
C LEU A 6 11.03 -46.30 -21.28
N PRO A 7 10.75 -45.08 -21.77
CA PRO A 7 11.53 -43.91 -21.41
C PRO A 7 11.10 -43.40 -20.04
N ASN A 8 12.07 -43.27 -19.12
CA ASN A 8 11.91 -42.47 -17.91
C ASN A 8 11.87 -40.98 -18.31
N THR A 9 10.68 -40.41 -18.47
CA THR A 9 10.53 -38.96 -18.46
C THR A 9 10.32 -38.52 -17.01
N ALA A 10 11.43 -38.23 -16.32
CA ALA A 10 11.39 -37.40 -15.12
C ALA A 10 11.03 -35.98 -15.57
N LEU A 11 9.79 -35.55 -15.30
CA LEU A 11 9.42 -34.15 -15.40
C LEU A 11 10.15 -33.41 -14.28
N ALA A 12 11.23 -32.72 -14.63
CA ALA A 12 11.79 -31.70 -13.76
C ALA A 12 10.72 -30.62 -13.63
N GLN A 13 10.09 -30.55 -12.46
CA GLN A 13 9.16 -29.48 -12.13
C GLN A 13 10.01 -28.21 -12.02
N GLU A 14 9.93 -27.37 -13.04
CA GLU A 14 10.64 -26.10 -13.13
C GLU A 14 10.11 -25.22 -11.99
N ASN A 15 10.82 -25.24 -10.86
CA ASN A 15 10.52 -24.42 -9.70
C ASN A 15 11.11 -23.03 -9.95
N SER A 16 10.67 -22.39 -11.04
CA SER A 16 10.99 -20.99 -11.30
C SER A 16 10.25 -20.16 -10.25
N PRO A 17 10.95 -19.47 -9.33
CA PRO A 17 10.29 -18.57 -8.40
C PRO A 17 9.48 -17.55 -9.23
N ILE A 18 8.19 -17.43 -8.92
CA ILE A 18 7.32 -16.42 -9.52
C ILE A 18 8.05 -15.08 -9.33
N PRO A 19 8.34 -14.32 -10.42
CA PRO A 19 8.94 -13.01 -10.28
C PRO A 19 8.02 -12.19 -9.37
N LEU A 20 8.56 -11.67 -8.27
CA LEU A 20 7.90 -10.60 -7.53
C LEU A 20 7.65 -9.49 -8.54
N GLN A 21 6.44 -9.39 -9.07
CA GLN A 21 6.03 -8.21 -9.82
C GLN A 21 6.17 -7.06 -8.84
N GLU A 22 7.19 -6.22 -9.04
CA GLU A 22 7.25 -4.90 -8.42
C GLU A 22 5.97 -4.17 -8.86
N ILE A 23 4.96 -4.17 -8.00
CA ILE A 23 3.78 -3.36 -8.20
C ILE A 23 4.25 -1.93 -7.96
N ASN A 24 4.65 -1.26 -9.04
CA ASN A 24 4.97 0.15 -8.99
C ASN A 24 3.70 0.90 -8.56
N ALA A 25 3.81 1.70 -7.50
CA ALA A 25 2.70 2.58 -7.12
C ALA A 25 2.30 3.45 -8.32
N PRO A 26 1.00 3.71 -8.50
CA PRO A 26 0.57 4.62 -9.55
C PRO A 26 1.23 5.99 -9.33
N LEU A 27 1.59 6.64 -10.44
CA LEU A 27 2.12 7.99 -10.42
C LEU A 27 0.97 8.98 -10.57
N ALA A 28 1.00 10.05 -9.79
CA ALA A 28 0.06 11.15 -9.89
C ALA A 28 0.78 12.50 -9.95
N GLU A 29 0.04 13.53 -10.36
CA GLU A 29 0.50 14.92 -10.34
C GLU A 29 0.45 15.49 -8.92
N SER A 30 1.31 16.47 -8.62
CA SER A 30 1.16 17.27 -7.40
C SER A 30 -0.17 18.03 -7.42
N GLY A 31 -0.80 18.24 -6.27
CA GLY A 31 -2.15 18.83 -6.18
C GLY A 31 -3.30 17.82 -6.38
N SER A 32 -2.99 16.54 -6.63
CA SER A 32 -4.00 15.50 -6.80
C SER A 32 -4.44 14.87 -5.47
N SER A 33 -5.58 14.17 -5.51
CA SER A 33 -6.08 13.36 -4.40
C SER A 33 -6.46 11.97 -4.87
N GLY A 34 -6.57 11.03 -3.94
CA GLY A 34 -6.99 9.67 -4.24
C GLY A 34 -7.31 8.86 -2.99
N GLU A 35 -7.74 7.63 -3.23
CA GLU A 35 -8.19 6.73 -2.17
C GLU A 35 -7.64 5.30 -2.34
N ARG A 36 -7.47 4.62 -1.21
CA ARG A 36 -7.09 3.21 -1.13
C ARG A 36 -7.95 2.51 -0.08
N TYR A 37 -8.47 1.35 -0.45
CA TYR A 37 -9.30 0.51 0.41
C TYR A 37 -8.52 -0.71 0.87
N PHE A 38 -8.57 -0.98 2.18
CA PHE A 38 -7.96 -2.11 2.86
C PHE A 38 -9.00 -2.72 3.79
N GLY A 39 -9.81 -3.67 3.28
CA GLY A 39 -10.96 -4.18 4.02
C GLY A 39 -11.91 -3.04 4.39
N ASP A 40 -12.11 -2.82 5.68
CA ASP A 40 -12.97 -1.74 6.18
C ASP A 40 -12.25 -0.38 6.33
N LEU A 41 -10.92 -0.35 6.15
CA LEU A 41 -10.12 0.86 6.21
C LEU A 41 -10.10 1.53 4.83
N LEU A 42 -10.53 2.79 4.78
CA LEU A 42 -10.33 3.69 3.65
C LEU A 42 -9.29 4.73 4.04
N ILE A 43 -8.25 4.84 3.23
CA ILE A 43 -7.23 5.88 3.29
C ILE A 43 -7.46 6.84 2.14
N HIS A 44 -7.95 8.04 2.44
CA HIS A 44 -7.99 9.15 1.50
C HIS A 44 -6.72 9.99 1.69
N TYR A 45 -6.06 10.36 0.59
CA TYR A 45 -4.89 11.23 0.60
C TYR A 45 -5.08 12.39 -0.37
N ALA A 46 -4.58 13.56 0.01
CA ALA A 46 -4.50 14.73 -0.85
C ALA A 46 -3.07 15.29 -0.81
N ILE A 47 -2.43 15.33 -1.97
CA ILE A 47 -1.11 15.92 -2.18
C ILE A 47 -1.33 17.40 -2.43
N ASP A 48 -0.64 18.27 -1.70
CA ASP A 48 -0.77 19.72 -1.91
C ASP A 48 -0.15 20.14 -3.27
N PRO A 49 -0.47 21.34 -3.79
CA PRO A 49 0.06 21.81 -5.08
C PRO A 49 1.61 21.87 -5.12
N THR A 50 2.28 22.01 -3.98
CA THR A 50 3.75 22.00 -3.94
C THR A 50 4.36 20.59 -3.94
N GLY A 51 3.55 19.57 -3.71
CA GLY A 51 3.97 18.18 -3.58
C GLY A 51 4.73 17.87 -2.28
N LYS A 52 4.81 18.82 -1.33
CA LYS A 52 5.61 18.70 -0.10
C LYS A 52 4.79 18.34 1.12
N VAL A 53 3.46 18.39 1.01
CA VAL A 53 2.52 18.11 2.09
C VAL A 53 1.49 17.10 1.60
N VAL A 54 1.19 16.10 2.42
CA VAL A 54 0.13 15.13 2.14
C VAL A 54 -0.84 15.06 3.31
N LEU A 55 -2.08 15.46 3.09
CA LEU A 55 -3.16 15.29 4.05
C LEU A 55 -3.72 13.88 3.94
N CYS A 56 -3.63 13.10 5.02
CA CYS A 56 -4.20 11.77 5.12
C CYS A 56 -5.48 11.82 5.96
N THR A 57 -6.55 11.20 5.46
CA THR A 57 -7.83 11.06 6.15
C THR A 57 -8.20 9.58 6.20
N LEU A 58 -8.42 9.06 7.41
CA LEU A 58 -8.71 7.65 7.64
C LEU A 58 -10.17 7.45 8.02
N TYR A 59 -10.83 6.55 7.31
CA TYR A 59 -12.17 6.07 7.64
C TYR A 59 -12.11 4.58 7.95
N LEU A 60 -12.75 4.14 9.03
CA LEU A 60 -12.84 2.73 9.40
C LEU A 60 -14.32 2.36 9.54
N SER A 61 -14.77 1.39 8.74
CA SER A 61 -16.19 1.05 8.62
C SER A 61 -17.04 2.30 8.31
N THR A 62 -16.59 3.13 7.36
CA THR A 62 -17.21 4.42 6.94
C THR A 62 -17.22 5.55 7.98
N VAL A 63 -16.67 5.32 9.18
CA VAL A 63 -16.56 6.35 10.23
C VAL A 63 -15.22 7.06 10.11
N LEU A 64 -15.22 8.40 10.13
CA LEU A 64 -13.98 9.17 10.20
C LEU A 64 -13.27 8.92 11.54
N VAL A 65 -12.04 8.44 11.50
CA VAL A 65 -11.28 8.03 12.69
C VAL A 65 -9.91 8.71 12.82
N GLY A 66 -9.45 9.42 11.79
CA GLY A 66 -8.15 10.10 11.85
C GLY A 66 -7.95 11.08 10.70
N VAL A 67 -7.25 12.19 10.98
CA VAL A 67 -6.79 13.17 10.00
C VAL A 67 -5.41 13.63 10.43
N GLU A 68 -4.43 13.53 9.54
CA GLU A 68 -3.05 13.94 9.82
C GLU A 68 -2.39 14.52 8.58
N SER A 69 -1.54 15.55 8.76
CA SER A 69 -0.78 16.17 7.68
C SER A 69 0.67 15.73 7.74
N LEU A 70 1.11 15.01 6.72
CA LEU A 70 2.48 14.54 6.59
C LEU A 70 3.34 15.57 5.87
N THR A 71 4.49 15.90 6.47
CA THR A 71 5.46 16.87 5.95
C THR A 71 6.89 16.35 6.14
N ALA A 72 7.89 17.08 5.63
CA ALA A 72 9.29 16.75 5.87
C ALA A 72 9.67 16.67 7.36
N THR A 73 9.03 17.48 8.22
CA THR A 73 9.33 17.52 9.67
C THR A 73 8.48 16.54 10.46
N ASN A 74 7.29 16.20 9.97
CA ASN A 74 6.38 15.22 10.56
C ASN A 74 6.07 14.14 9.51
N PRO A 75 7.03 13.24 9.22
CA PRO A 75 6.92 12.37 8.05
C PRO A 75 6.09 11.12 8.29
N VAL A 76 5.69 10.83 9.53
CA VAL A 76 5.03 9.58 9.90
C VAL A 76 3.75 9.87 10.68
N TYR A 77 2.65 9.27 10.26
CA TYR A 77 1.39 9.21 10.98
C TYR A 77 1.17 7.80 11.51
N GLN A 78 1.36 7.60 12.81
CA GLN A 78 1.07 6.34 13.49
C GLN A 78 -0.38 6.31 13.98
N PHE A 79 -1.06 5.19 13.82
CA PHE A 79 -2.45 5.04 14.23
C PHE A 79 -2.73 3.65 14.80
N ASP A 80 -3.66 3.61 15.75
CA ASP A 80 -4.29 2.41 16.27
C ASP A 80 -5.80 2.69 16.38
N LEU A 81 -6.57 2.10 15.48
CA LEU A 81 -7.94 2.48 15.17
C LEU A 81 -8.88 1.32 15.47
N LYS A 82 -10.03 1.65 16.06
CA LYS A 82 -11.11 0.71 16.32
C LYS A 82 -12.46 1.38 16.10
N SER A 83 -13.32 0.72 15.32
CA SER A 83 -14.69 1.15 15.06
C SER A 83 -15.60 -0.08 14.99
N GLY A 84 -16.41 -0.29 16.02
CA GLY A 84 -17.19 -1.51 16.17
C GLY A 84 -16.30 -2.75 16.28
N ALA A 85 -16.50 -3.71 15.36
CA ALA A 85 -15.69 -4.92 15.24
C ALA A 85 -14.43 -4.72 14.39
N SER A 86 -14.37 -3.67 13.58
CA SER A 86 -13.22 -3.40 12.70
C SER A 86 -12.09 -2.76 13.50
N THR A 87 -10.87 -3.23 13.24
CA THR A 87 -9.62 -2.68 13.73
C THR A 87 -8.64 -2.45 12.59
N ALA A 88 -7.82 -1.41 12.72
CA ALA A 88 -6.68 -1.17 11.85
C ALA A 88 -5.57 -0.47 12.64
N ASN A 89 -4.33 -0.95 12.53
CA ASN A 89 -3.19 -0.32 13.15
C ASN A 89 -2.02 -0.26 12.17
N GLY A 90 -1.10 0.68 12.38
CA GLY A 90 0.04 0.84 11.52
C GLY A 90 0.52 2.27 11.43
N ASN A 91 1.18 2.57 10.31
CA ASN A 91 1.62 3.92 10.00
C ASN A 91 1.50 4.24 8.51
N LEU A 92 1.32 5.53 8.24
CA LEU A 92 1.57 6.14 6.93
C LEU A 92 2.86 6.95 7.00
N SER A 93 3.68 6.85 5.97
CA SER A 93 4.97 7.53 5.91
C SER A 93 5.14 8.25 4.58
N ILE A 94 5.54 9.53 4.62
CA ILE A 94 5.90 10.32 3.44
C ILE A 94 7.41 10.30 3.22
N TYR A 95 7.83 10.10 1.98
CA TYR A 95 9.23 10.21 1.54
C TYR A 95 9.30 11.23 0.43
N LEU A 96 9.79 12.42 0.75
CA LEU A 96 9.92 13.52 -0.19
C LEU A 96 11.25 13.45 -0.92
N ASN A 97 11.18 13.30 -2.24
CA ASN A 97 12.32 13.36 -3.16
C ASN A 97 12.04 14.38 -4.26
N PHE A 98 13.11 14.99 -4.78
CA PHE A 98 13.02 15.96 -5.87
C PHE A 98 13.30 15.29 -7.21
N SER A 99 12.59 15.74 -8.26
CA SER A 99 12.78 15.24 -9.62
C SER A 99 14.28 15.22 -9.99
N PRO A 100 14.80 14.10 -10.55
CA PRO A 100 14.09 13.00 -11.20
C PRO A 100 13.64 11.86 -10.27
N GLN A 101 13.83 11.97 -8.95
CA GLN A 101 13.40 10.95 -8.01
C GLN A 101 11.92 11.11 -7.65
N VAL A 102 11.24 9.98 -7.40
CA VAL A 102 9.81 9.93 -7.07
C VAL A 102 9.63 10.12 -5.56
N SER A 103 8.77 11.06 -5.17
CA SER A 103 8.23 11.15 -3.82
C SER A 103 7.15 10.09 -3.62
N THR A 104 7.03 9.52 -2.42
CA THR A 104 6.07 8.44 -2.16
C THR A 104 5.33 8.62 -0.85
N LEU A 105 4.08 8.18 -0.83
CA LEU A 105 3.31 7.91 0.38
C LEU A 105 3.26 6.40 0.55
N LYS A 106 3.76 5.89 1.66
CA LYS A 106 3.82 4.46 1.98
C LYS A 106 2.89 4.13 3.13
N ALA A 107 2.44 2.88 3.17
CA ALA A 107 1.75 2.32 4.32
C ALA A 107 2.43 1.04 4.80
N ASP A 108 2.47 0.87 6.11
CA ASP A 108 2.81 -0.37 6.80
C ASP A 108 1.75 -0.58 7.89
N LEU A 109 0.81 -1.49 7.64
CA LEU A 109 -0.40 -1.61 8.44
C LEU A 109 -0.90 -3.05 8.53
N THR A 110 -1.72 -3.29 9.55
CA THR A 110 -2.56 -4.47 9.68
C THR A 110 -4.00 -4.02 9.77
N TYR A 111 -4.89 -4.59 8.97
CA TYR A 111 -6.31 -4.26 8.94
C TYR A 111 -7.17 -5.52 9.03
N THR A 112 -8.43 -5.34 9.44
CA THR A 112 -9.42 -6.42 9.48
C THR A 112 -10.50 -6.24 8.42
N VAL A 113 -11.14 -7.33 8.05
CA VAL A 113 -12.34 -7.34 7.20
C VAL A 113 -13.54 -7.76 8.04
N LYS A 114 -14.61 -6.94 8.01
CA LYS A 114 -15.83 -7.12 8.81
C LYS A 114 -16.45 -8.51 8.75
N GLU A 115 -16.37 -9.17 7.59
CA GLU A 115 -17.06 -10.45 7.35
C GLU A 115 -16.50 -11.61 8.19
N ASN A 116 -15.23 -11.55 8.59
CA ASN A 116 -14.58 -12.66 9.30
C ASN A 116 -13.55 -12.25 10.36
N ASN A 117 -13.39 -10.95 10.64
CA ASN A 117 -12.37 -10.40 11.56
C ASN A 117 -10.96 -10.93 11.30
N THR A 118 -10.68 -11.38 10.07
CA THR A 118 -9.35 -11.85 9.70
C THR A 118 -8.45 -10.64 9.51
N SER A 119 -7.27 -10.71 10.11
CA SER A 119 -6.26 -9.66 10.01
C SER A 119 -5.36 -9.88 8.80
N PHE A 120 -5.13 -8.83 8.03
CA PHE A 120 -4.30 -8.84 6.84
C PHE A 120 -3.19 -7.79 6.96
N PRO A 121 -1.91 -8.17 6.78
CA PRO A 121 -0.84 -7.20 6.68
C PRO A 121 -0.80 -6.57 5.29
N TYR A 122 -0.43 -5.29 5.23
CA TYR A 122 -0.05 -4.62 3.99
C TYR A 122 1.18 -3.74 4.24
N LYS A 123 2.16 -3.85 3.34
CA LYS A 123 3.33 -3.00 3.32
C LYS A 123 3.67 -2.63 1.88
N GLY A 124 3.66 -1.35 1.57
CA GLY A 124 3.94 -0.89 0.21
C GLY A 124 3.67 0.59 -0.02
N ASP A 125 3.84 0.98 -1.28
CA ASP A 125 3.68 2.35 -1.74
C ASP A 125 2.21 2.55 -2.17
N LEU A 126 1.53 3.54 -1.59
CA LEU A 126 0.15 3.87 -1.92
C LEU A 126 0.07 4.68 -3.22
N ILE A 127 0.98 5.65 -3.38
CA ILE A 127 1.06 6.58 -4.50
C ILE A 127 2.48 7.16 -4.60
N GLY A 128 2.92 7.47 -5.82
CA GLY A 128 4.12 8.26 -6.08
C GLY A 128 3.82 9.54 -6.88
N TRP A 129 4.66 10.56 -6.73
CA TRP A 129 4.57 11.82 -7.51
C TRP A 129 5.94 12.48 -7.68
N TYR A 130 6.03 13.43 -8.60
CA TYR A 130 7.22 14.26 -8.78
C TYR A 130 7.05 15.64 -8.15
N ILE A 131 8.12 16.10 -7.50
CA ILE A 131 8.27 17.48 -7.04
C ILE A 131 9.26 18.18 -7.97
N TYR A 132 8.79 19.24 -8.62
CA TYR A 132 9.62 20.11 -9.46
C TYR A 132 9.99 21.36 -8.65
N ASN A 133 11.29 21.71 -8.63
CA ASN A 133 11.79 22.91 -7.97
C ASN A 133 11.44 24.19 -8.73
#